data_AF-A0A1T5JTL2-F1
#
_entry.id   AF-A0A1T5JTL2-F1
#
_cell.length_a   1.000
_cell.length_b   1.000
_cell.length_c   1.000
_cell.angle_alpha   90.00
_cell.angle_beta   90.00
_cell.angle_gamma   90.00
#
_symmetry.space_group_name_H-M   'P 1'
#
loop_
_entity.id
_entity.type
_entity.pdbx_description
1 polymer ?
#
loop_
_entity_poly.entity_id
_entity_poly.type
_entity_poly.pdbx_seq_one_letter_code
_entity_poly.pdbx_strand_id
1 'polypeptide(L)'
;MNTNRSMNQILLKNQTFVEVSVQERDVAAKNKPAERFFDVDKFNKLTGGYDKIQEELLGAFLEFTPVLLEELKYIVSSNNASDAARILHKLKSSTSLLCTNVLYAEIIHLEETSNTIHGSEYKDRIVKLIASHEVLMDEARAMQKILSS
;
A
#
# COMPACT_ATOMS: atom_id res chain seq x y z
N MET A 1 -21.40 -15.93 67.43
CA MET A 1 -21.39 -17.40 67.58
C MET A 1 -21.99 -18.00 66.32
N ASN A 2 -21.17 -18.84 65.65
CA ASN A 2 -21.54 -20.04 64.88
C ASN A 2 -22.44 -19.91 63.63
N THR A 3 -22.17 -20.50 62.47
CA THR A 3 -21.07 -21.33 61.90
C THR A 3 -21.57 -21.66 60.48
N ASN A 4 -20.87 -21.44 59.37
CA ASN A 4 -20.05 -22.42 58.62
C ASN A 4 -20.10 -21.90 57.16
N ARG A 5 -19.02 -21.45 56.50
CA ARG A 5 -17.93 -22.25 55.92
C ARG A 5 -18.39 -23.60 55.39
N SER A 6 -18.64 -23.68 54.09
CA SER A 6 -17.97 -24.59 53.16
C SER A 6 -18.84 -24.83 51.93
N MET A 7 -18.44 -24.27 50.79
CA MET A 7 -18.65 -24.92 49.50
C MET A 7 -17.58 -24.43 48.52
N ASN A 8 -16.34 -24.77 48.88
CA ASN A 8 -15.27 -24.95 47.91
C ASN A 8 -15.53 -26.28 47.21
N GLN A 9 -16.17 -26.27 46.05
CA GLN A 9 -16.06 -27.37 45.11
C GLN A 9 -16.05 -26.86 43.65
N ILE A 10 -14.86 -26.98 43.07
CA ILE A 10 -14.63 -27.46 41.70
C ILE A 10 -15.04 -26.48 40.58
N LEU A 11 -14.10 -25.60 40.22
CA LEU A 11 -13.89 -25.19 38.83
C LEU A 11 -12.41 -24.86 38.59
N LEU A 12 -11.58 -25.88 38.82
CA LEU A 12 -10.22 -25.99 38.31
C LEU A 12 -10.20 -27.15 37.34
N LYS A 13 -10.17 -26.85 36.05
CA LYS A 13 -9.56 -27.62 34.94
C LYS A 13 -10.10 -27.12 33.62
N ASN A 14 -9.31 -26.27 32.94
CA ASN A 14 -9.05 -26.32 31.50
C ASN A 14 -8.15 -25.15 31.06
N GLN A 15 -7.03 -24.95 31.77
CA GLN A 15 -5.87 -24.33 31.15
C GLN A 15 -5.09 -25.44 30.47
N THR A 16 -5.51 -25.76 29.25
CA THR A 16 -4.69 -26.54 28.32
C THR A 16 -3.56 -25.62 27.87
N PHE A 17 -2.41 -25.70 28.55
CA PHE A 17 -1.15 -25.22 28.01
C PHE A 17 -0.90 -25.99 26.72
N VAL A 18 -1.12 -25.34 25.58
CA VAL A 18 -0.56 -25.80 24.32
C VAL A 18 0.89 -25.32 24.34
N GLU A 19 1.80 -26.20 24.74
CA GLU A 19 3.20 -26.09 24.35
C GLU A 19 3.24 -26.15 22.82
N VAL A 20 3.26 -24.98 22.18
CA VAL A 20 3.61 -24.89 20.77
C VAL A 20 5.11 -25.09 20.71
N SER A 21 5.50 -26.32 20.43
CA SER A 21 6.85 -26.69 20.01
C SER A 21 7.31 -25.72 18.92
N VAL A 22 8.32 -24.92 19.22
CA VAL A 22 9.08 -24.14 18.23
C VAL A 22 9.89 -25.16 17.42
N GLN A 23 9.21 -25.80 16.47
CA GLN A 23 9.90 -26.50 15.39
C GLN A 23 10.31 -25.45 14.38
N GLU A 24 11.63 -25.28 14.28
CA GLU A 24 12.38 -24.61 13.24
C GLU A 24 11.74 -24.86 11.86
N ARG A 25 10.86 -23.94 11.44
CA ARG A 25 10.38 -23.86 10.07
C ARG A 25 11.18 -22.80 9.35
N ASP A 26 12.11 -23.31 8.57
CA ASP A 26 12.61 -22.73 7.33
C ASP A 26 13.27 -21.35 7.43
N VAL A 27 14.58 -21.43 7.58
CA VAL A 27 15.56 -20.44 7.17
C VAL A 27 15.55 -20.30 5.64
N ALA A 28 14.41 -19.93 5.06
CA ALA A 28 14.21 -19.64 3.64
C ALA A 28 13.91 -18.15 3.37
N ALA A 29 14.16 -17.28 4.36
CA ALA A 29 14.08 -15.82 4.19
C ALA A 29 15.36 -15.23 3.55
N LYS A 30 15.91 -15.88 2.52
CA LYS A 30 17.05 -15.37 1.74
C LYS A 30 16.65 -15.29 0.27
N ASN A 31 16.46 -14.05 -0.20
CA ASN A 31 16.06 -13.64 -1.55
C ASN A 31 14.56 -13.67 -1.86
N LYS A 32 13.72 -13.02 -1.04
CA LYS A 32 12.45 -12.51 -1.59
C LYS A 32 12.86 -11.39 -2.57
N PRO A 33 12.52 -11.47 -3.87
CA PRO A 33 12.76 -10.35 -4.78
C PRO A 33 12.12 -9.10 -4.16
N ALA A 34 12.79 -7.95 -4.30
CA ALA A 34 12.23 -6.67 -3.86
C ALA A 34 10.78 -6.61 -4.32
N GLU A 35 9.87 -6.36 -3.38
CA GLU A 35 8.43 -6.35 -3.63
C GLU A 35 8.17 -5.26 -4.68
N ARG A 36 7.93 -5.68 -5.93
CA ARG A 36 7.68 -4.75 -7.04
C ARG A 36 6.31 -4.12 -6.81
N PHE A 37 6.23 -2.81 -7.05
CA PHE A 37 4.93 -2.13 -7.04
C PHE A 37 4.13 -2.49 -8.29
N PHE A 38 4.83 -2.68 -9.42
CA PHE A 38 4.25 -2.95 -10.72
C PHE A 38 4.03 -4.44 -11.00
N ASP A 39 2.77 -4.84 -11.12
CA ASP A 39 2.37 -6.20 -11.51
C ASP A 39 2.30 -6.31 -13.04
N VAL A 40 3.44 -6.68 -13.65
CA VAL A 40 3.59 -6.81 -15.09
C VAL A 40 2.61 -7.83 -15.68
N ASP A 41 2.34 -8.93 -15.00
CA ASP A 41 1.45 -9.98 -15.51
C ASP A 41 0.00 -9.49 -15.57
N LYS A 42 -0.46 -8.76 -14.54
CA LYS A 42 -1.78 -8.12 -14.57
C LYS A 42 -1.86 -7.04 -15.63
N PHE A 43 -0.82 -6.21 -15.77
CA PHE A 43 -0.79 -5.17 -16.78
C PHE A 43 -0.81 -5.74 -18.20
N ASN A 44 -0.08 -6.82 -18.44
CA ASN A 44 -0.08 -7.56 -19.70
C ASN A 44 -1.47 -8.13 -20.01
N LYS A 45 -2.15 -8.71 -19.02
CA LYS A 45 -3.54 -9.17 -19.16
C LYS A 45 -4.53 -8.03 -19.43
N LEU A 46 -4.39 -6.90 -18.73
CA LEU A 46 -5.25 -5.73 -18.89
C LEU A 46 -5.18 -5.16 -20.31
N THR A 47 -3.98 -5.14 -20.88
CA THR A 47 -3.70 -4.59 -22.22
C THR A 47 -3.84 -5.62 -23.33
N GLY A 48 -4.18 -6.88 -23.01
CA GLY A 48 -4.21 -7.97 -23.99
C GLY A 48 -2.84 -8.32 -24.59
N GLY A 49 -1.75 -7.86 -23.97
CA GLY A 49 -0.39 -8.00 -24.49
C GLY A 49 -0.07 -7.17 -25.72
N TYR A 50 -0.87 -6.14 -26.00
CA TYR A 50 -0.59 -5.24 -27.12
C TYR A 50 0.40 -4.13 -26.70
N ASP A 51 1.63 -4.22 -27.20
CA ASP A 51 2.72 -3.29 -26.86
C ASP A 51 2.33 -1.82 -27.04
N LYS A 52 1.64 -1.46 -28.13
CA LYS A 52 1.18 -0.08 -28.36
C LYS A 52 0.26 0.44 -27.25
N ILE A 53 -0.65 -0.40 -26.77
CA ILE A 53 -1.57 -0.02 -25.68
C ILE A 53 -0.76 0.13 -24.38
N GLN A 54 0.20 -0.76 -24.14
CA GLN A 54 1.09 -0.66 -22.98
C GLN A 54 1.91 0.63 -23.00
N GLU A 55 2.49 0.98 -24.15
CA GLU A 55 3.24 2.23 -24.35
C GLU A 55 2.38 3.47 -24.12
N GLU A 56 1.16 3.51 -24.65
CA GLU A 56 0.22 4.63 -24.46
C GLU A 56 -0.16 4.82 -22.98
N LEU A 57 -0.47 3.72 -22.27
CA LEU A 57 -0.84 3.77 -20.86
C LEU A 57 0.35 4.16 -19.96
N LEU A 58 1.54 3.60 -20.21
CA LEU A 58 2.76 3.97 -19.50
C LEU A 58 3.14 5.43 -19.78
N GLY A 59 3.00 5.88 -21.02
CA GLY A 59 3.24 7.27 -21.42
C GLY A 59 2.32 8.23 -20.67
N ALA A 60 1.01 7.99 -20.68
CA ALA A 60 0.06 8.80 -19.94
C ALA A 60 0.35 8.81 -18.43
N PHE A 61 0.65 7.65 -17.84
CA PHE A 61 1.03 7.57 -16.42
C PHE A 61 2.27 8.42 -16.11
N LEU A 62 3.33 8.31 -16.92
CA LEU A 62 4.59 9.02 -16.72
C LEU A 62 4.49 10.52 -17.01
N GLU A 63 3.53 10.94 -17.83
CA GLU A 63 3.25 12.35 -18.11
C GLU A 63 2.49 13.02 -16.95
N PHE A 64 1.41 12.40 -16.48
CA PHE A 64 0.52 13.03 -15.50
C PHE A 64 0.96 12.87 -14.04
N THR A 65 1.53 11.73 -13.68
CA THR A 65 1.86 11.41 -12.28
C THR A 65 2.84 12.41 -11.65
N PRO A 66 3.95 12.82 -12.30
CA PRO A 66 4.88 13.79 -11.72
C PRO A 66 4.20 15.11 -11.32
N VAL A 67 3.29 15.61 -12.16
CA VAL A 67 2.56 16.87 -11.90
C VAL A 67 1.70 16.73 -10.64
N LEU A 68 0.99 15.61 -10.50
CA LEU A 68 0.16 15.34 -9.33
C LEU A 68 0.99 15.17 -8.05
N LEU A 69 2.16 14.53 -8.14
CA LEU A 69 3.05 14.37 -6.99
C LEU A 69 3.63 15.70 -6.52
N GLU A 70 4.02 16.59 -7.44
CA GLU A 70 4.50 17.93 -7.08
C GLU A 70 3.37 18.79 -6.47
N GLU A 71 2.16 18.72 -7.01
CA GLU A 71 0.98 19.38 -6.41
C GLU A 71 0.73 18.84 -4.99
N LEU A 72 0.84 17.52 -4.80
CA LEU A 72 0.67 16.89 -3.49
C LEU A 72 1.77 17.30 -2.49
N LYS A 73 3.04 17.37 -2.91
CA LYS A 73 4.17 17.87 -2.10
C LYS A 73 3.89 19.29 -1.60
N TYR A 74 3.42 20.18 -2.49
CA TYR A 74 3.08 21.56 -2.14
C TYR A 74 1.93 21.63 -1.12
N ILE A 75 0.83 20.90 -1.36
CA ILE A 75 -0.35 20.91 -0.48
C ILE A 75 -0.02 20.38 0.92
N VAL A 76 0.78 19.32 1.03
CA VAL A 76 1.21 18.74 2.31
C VAL A 76 2.03 19.73 3.13
N SER A 77 2.89 20.51 2.47
CA SER A 77 3.66 21.58 3.13
C SER A 77 2.73 22.66 3.72
N SER A 78 1.60 22.91 3.07
CA SER A 78 0.58 23.89 3.48
C SER A 78 -0.45 23.36 4.50
N ASN A 79 -0.33 22.10 4.94
CA ASN A 79 -1.23 21.45 5.91
C ASN A 79 -2.72 21.46 5.51
N ASN A 80 -3.03 21.42 4.23
CA ASN A 80 -4.40 21.43 3.72
C ASN A 80 -4.84 20.02 3.29
N ALA A 81 -5.44 19.26 4.21
CA ALA A 81 -5.83 17.87 3.98
C ALA A 81 -6.97 17.72 2.95
N SER A 82 -7.87 18.71 2.84
CA SER A 82 -8.98 18.68 1.88
C SER A 82 -8.48 18.76 0.44
N ASP A 83 -7.55 19.66 0.17
CA ASP A 83 -6.91 19.74 -1.15
C ASP A 83 -6.08 18.49 -1.45
N ALA A 84 -5.42 17.90 -0.44
CA ALA A 84 -4.65 16.68 -0.61
C ALA A 84 -5.55 15.51 -1.04
N ALA A 85 -6.73 15.36 -0.42
CA ALA A 85 -7.71 14.34 -0.78
C ALA A 85 -8.13 14.43 -2.26
N ARG A 86 -8.31 15.65 -2.78
CA ARG A 86 -8.63 15.86 -4.20
C ARG A 86 -7.52 15.37 -5.13
N ILE A 87 -6.25 15.53 -4.75
CA ILE A 87 -5.11 15.06 -5.54
C ILE A 87 -4.95 13.54 -5.41
N LEU A 88 -5.13 13.00 -4.22
CA LEU A 88 -5.18 11.55 -3.99
C LEU A 88 -6.26 10.89 -4.85
N HIS A 89 -7.43 11.51 -4.99
CA HIS A 89 -8.49 11.02 -5.88
C HIS A 89 -8.06 10.94 -7.35
N LYS A 90 -7.31 11.94 -7.85
CA LYS A 90 -6.76 11.93 -9.21
C LYS A 90 -5.68 10.85 -9.36
N LEU A 91 -4.78 10.73 -8.38
CA LEU A 91 -3.74 9.71 -8.34
C LEU A 91 -4.34 8.31 -8.35
N LYS A 92 -5.41 8.06 -7.60
CA LYS A 92 -6.12 6.78 -7.56
C LYS A 92 -6.43 6.23 -8.96
N SER A 93 -6.98 7.07 -9.83
CA SER A 93 -7.30 6.70 -11.20
C SER A 93 -6.05 6.35 -12.01
N SER A 94 -4.99 7.15 -11.90
CA SER A 94 -3.73 6.91 -12.60
C SER A 94 -3.04 5.62 -12.13
N THR A 95 -2.97 5.42 -10.80
CA THR A 95 -2.33 4.27 -10.15
C THR A 95 -3.06 2.95 -10.40
N SER A 96 -4.38 2.99 -10.61
CA SER A 96 -5.17 1.82 -10.98
C SER A 96 -4.80 1.23 -12.35
N LEU A 97 -4.36 2.08 -13.30
CA LEU A 97 -3.95 1.64 -14.64
C LEU A 97 -2.73 0.73 -14.60
N LEU A 98 -1.84 0.93 -13.62
CA LEU A 98 -0.62 0.15 -13.47
C LEU A 98 -0.76 -1.07 -12.54
N CYS A 99 -1.99 -1.48 -12.20
CA CYS A 99 -2.24 -2.70 -11.43
C CYS A 99 -1.53 -2.77 -10.06
N THR A 100 -1.30 -1.62 -9.43
CA THR A 100 -0.52 -1.52 -8.17
C THR A 100 -1.42 -1.58 -6.94
N ASN A 101 -1.79 -2.80 -6.54
CA ASN A 101 -2.77 -3.02 -5.45
C ASN A 101 -2.37 -2.38 -4.12
N VAL A 102 -1.08 -2.34 -3.79
CA VAL A 102 -0.57 -1.80 -2.52
C VAL A 102 -0.72 -0.27 -2.47
N LEU A 103 -0.29 0.43 -3.52
CA LEU A 103 -0.38 1.90 -3.58
C LEU A 103 -1.82 2.36 -3.70
N TYR A 104 -2.62 1.63 -4.47
CA TYR A 104 -4.04 1.91 -4.60
C TYR A 104 -4.77 1.88 -3.25
N ALA A 105 -4.49 0.88 -2.41
CA ALA A 105 -5.08 0.78 -1.08
C ALA A 105 -4.64 1.93 -0.15
N GLU A 106 -3.37 2.33 -0.19
CA GLU A 106 -2.86 3.46 0.60
C GLU A 106 -3.47 4.79 0.15
N ILE A 107 -3.66 5.00 -1.17
CA ILE A 107 -4.32 6.19 -1.70
C ILE A 107 -5.76 6.28 -1.19
N ILE A 108 -6.53 5.19 -1.28
CA ILE A 108 -7.92 5.15 -0.79
C ILE A 108 -7.96 5.48 0.69
N HIS A 109 -7.09 4.84 1.48
CA HIS A 109 -7.07 5.08 2.91
C HIS A 109 -6.79 6.55 3.22
N LEU A 110 -5.75 7.15 2.62
CA LEU A 110 -5.41 8.56 2.84
C LEU A 110 -6.47 9.53 2.31
N GLU A 111 -7.19 9.18 1.25
CA GLU A 111 -8.32 9.94 0.73
C GLU A 111 -9.48 9.95 1.73
N GLU A 112 -9.88 8.77 2.22
CA GLU A 112 -11.01 8.59 3.16
C GLU A 112 -10.71 9.16 4.55
N THR A 113 -9.48 9.02 5.03
CA THR A 113 -9.07 9.49 6.35
C THR A 113 -8.61 10.94 6.38
N SER A 114 -8.63 11.65 5.26
CA SER A 114 -8.20 13.06 5.18
C SER A 114 -8.95 14.00 6.15
N ASN A 115 -10.18 13.63 6.54
CA ASN A 115 -11.01 14.37 7.48
C ASN A 115 -10.84 13.92 8.95
N THR A 116 -10.06 12.87 9.22
CA THR A 116 -9.95 12.26 10.56
C THR A 116 -8.51 12.12 11.05
N ILE A 117 -7.57 11.82 10.15
CA ILE A 117 -6.14 11.78 10.44
C ILE A 117 -5.57 13.15 10.08
N HIS A 118 -5.00 13.82 11.07
CA HIS A 118 -4.45 15.16 10.93
C HIS A 118 -3.04 15.23 11.50
N GLY A 119 -2.32 16.29 11.14
CA GLY A 119 -0.99 16.56 11.68
C GLY A 119 0.10 15.69 11.05
N SER A 120 1.15 15.41 11.81
CA SER A 120 2.40 14.80 11.30
C SER A 120 2.19 13.42 10.70
N GLU A 121 1.31 12.59 11.28
CA GLU A 121 1.08 11.23 10.79
C GLU A 121 0.55 11.21 9.34
N TYR A 122 -0.43 12.07 9.04
CA TYR A 122 -0.97 12.20 7.68
C TYR A 122 0.12 12.62 6.69
N LYS A 123 0.95 13.60 7.08
CA LYS A 123 2.06 14.09 6.26
C LYS A 123 3.09 13.01 5.99
N ASP A 124 3.49 12.28 7.03
CA ASP A 124 4.50 11.22 6.93
C ASP A 124 4.03 10.11 5.98
N ARG A 125 2.74 9.75 6.02
CA ARG A 125 2.17 8.77 5.11
C ARG A 125 2.11 9.28 3.66
N ILE A 126 1.73 10.53 3.44
CA ILE A 126 1.79 11.11 2.09
C ILE A 126 3.23 11.15 1.57
N VAL A 127 4.22 11.51 2.40
CA VAL A 127 5.64 11.49 1.99
C VAL A 127 6.07 10.07 1.57
N LYS A 128 5.68 9.04 2.33
CA LYS A 128 5.92 7.63 1.96
C LYS A 128 5.22 7.24 0.66
N LEU A 129 3.98 7.69 0.46
CA LEU A 129 3.21 7.45 -0.75
C LEU A 129 3.91 8.06 -1.98
N ILE A 130 4.40 9.29 -1.87
CA ILE A 130 5.13 10.00 -2.92
C ILE A 130 6.41 9.23 -3.28
N ALA A 131 7.23 8.87 -2.29
CA ALA A 131 8.45 8.11 -2.52
C ALA A 131 8.17 6.76 -3.20
N SER A 132 7.05 6.11 -2.85
CA SER A 132 6.67 4.85 -3.47
C SER A 132 6.17 5.02 -4.92
N HIS A 133 5.53 6.15 -5.25
CA HIS A 133 5.20 6.48 -6.65
C HIS A 133 6.44 6.81 -7.47
N GLU A 134 7.46 7.42 -6.88
CA GLU A 134 8.74 7.66 -7.56
C GLU A 134 9.40 6.34 -7.97
N VAL A 135 9.41 5.34 -7.08
CA VAL A 135 9.86 3.97 -7.42
C VAL A 135 9.00 3.35 -8.53
N LEU A 136 7.67 3.47 -8.45
CA LEU A 136 6.77 2.96 -9.49
C LEU A 136 7.03 3.63 -10.85
N MET A 137 7.31 4.93 -10.89
CA MET A 137 7.65 5.63 -12.13
C MET A 137 8.96 5.11 -12.73
N ASP A 138 9.94 4.76 -11.91
CA ASP A 138 11.18 4.15 -12.40
C ASP A 138 10.96 2.74 -12.97
N GLU A 139 10.10 1.94 -12.33
CA GLU A 139 9.67 0.64 -12.87
C GLU A 139 8.92 0.81 -14.21
N ALA A 140 8.02 1.78 -14.30
CA ALA A 140 7.26 2.09 -15.51
C ALA A 140 8.18 2.56 -16.66
N ARG A 141 9.18 3.41 -16.39
CA ARG A 141 10.19 3.83 -17.38
C ARG A 141 11.03 2.66 -17.87
N ALA A 142 11.42 1.76 -16.97
CA ALA A 142 12.18 0.57 -17.33
C ALA A 142 11.36 -0.33 -18.27
N MET A 143 10.07 -0.50 -18.01
CA MET A 143 9.16 -1.25 -18.88
C MET A 143 8.99 -0.56 -20.24
N GLN A 144 8.75 0.76 -20.27
CA GLN A 144 8.58 1.50 -21.52
C GLN A 144 9.83 1.37 -22.40
N LYS A 145 11.03 1.39 -21.83
CA LYS A 145 12.28 1.18 -22.57
C LYS A 145 12.36 -0.21 -23.20
N ILE A 146 11.85 -1.25 -22.54
CA ILE A 146 11.82 -2.62 -23.07
C ILE A 146 10.88 -2.71 -24.28
N LEU A 147 9.72 -2.06 -24.21
CA LEU A 147 8.72 -2.08 -25.30
C LEU A 147 9.19 -1.33 -26.56
N SER A 148 9.97 -0.26 -26.37
CA SER A 148 10.50 0.54 -27.48
C SER A 148 11.85 0.05 -28.03
N SER A 149 12.38 -1.08 -27.56
CA SER A 149 13.64 -1.70 -28.03
C SER A 149 13.40 -2.75 -29.10
#